data_AF-A0A143HD38-F1
#
_entry.id   AF-A0A143HD38-F1
#
_cell.length_a   1.000
_cell.length_b   1.000
_cell.length_c   1.000
_cell.angle_alpha   90.00
_cell.angle_beta   90.00
_cell.angle_gamma   90.00
#
_symmetry.space_group_name_H-M   'P 1'
#
loop_
_entity.id
_entity.type
_entity.pdbx_description
1 polymer ?
#
loop_
_entity_poly.entity_id
_entity_poly.type
_entity_poly.pdbx_seq_one_letter_code
_entity_poly.pdbx_strand_id
1 'polypeptide(L)'
;MKGVCINTGASTNLKEGEQYFLFEHGPVHYYASRFERKGAHFGAFERKLFDVFIERSASKWPPEPPCIKVSLDNSKVYKADLVWRKEAYKDKPLGVYYIRLVKTHCWFYFDSQMKKPGGCFPIHWFDGFQEHDSEMQQEILELPKNEWEQMQLF
;
A
#
# COMPACT_ATOMS: atom_id res chain seq x y z
N MET A 1 -5.05 9.99 -21.78
CA MET A 1 -4.06 10.84 -21.08
C MET A 1 -4.78 12.10 -20.61
N LYS A 2 -4.19 12.87 -19.70
CA LYS A 2 -4.69 14.20 -19.36
C LYS A 2 -3.64 15.24 -19.76
N GLY A 3 -4.04 16.50 -19.85
CA GLY A 3 -3.12 17.59 -20.08
C GLY A 3 -3.76 18.92 -19.73
N VAL A 4 -2.93 19.88 -19.33
CA VAL A 4 -3.37 21.27 -19.12
C VAL A 4 -3.24 21.99 -20.46
N CYS A 5 -4.26 22.75 -20.84
CA CYS A 5 -4.11 23.67 -21.96
C CYS A 5 -3.21 24.84 -21.53
N ILE A 6 -2.02 24.96 -22.12
CA ILE A 6 -1.09 26.06 -21.84
C ILE A 6 -1.34 27.25 -22.77
N ASN A 7 -1.90 26.98 -23.95
CA ASN A 7 -2.14 27.99 -24.96
C ASN A 7 -3.42 27.65 -25.72
N THR A 8 -4.36 28.59 -25.76
CA THR A 8 -5.64 28.44 -26.46
C THR A 8 -5.50 28.60 -27.98
N GLY A 9 -4.40 29.18 -28.46
CA GLY A 9 -4.16 29.45 -29.88
C GLY A 9 -5.32 30.25 -30.49
N ALA A 10 -5.87 29.76 -31.60
CA ALA A 10 -7.07 30.33 -32.26
C ALA A 10 -8.39 29.65 -31.83
N SER A 11 -8.36 28.83 -30.77
CA SER A 11 -9.48 27.95 -30.40
C SER A 11 -10.37 28.59 -29.34
N THR A 12 -11.66 28.79 -29.64
CA THR A 12 -12.64 29.29 -28.65
C THR A 12 -13.08 28.24 -27.62
N ASN A 13 -12.83 26.96 -27.90
CA ASN A 13 -13.30 25.85 -27.05
C ASN A 13 -12.31 25.46 -25.95
N LEU A 14 -11.03 25.81 -26.11
CA LEU A 14 -9.99 25.57 -25.11
C LEU A 14 -9.92 26.75 -24.16
N LYS A 15 -9.83 26.47 -22.86
CA LYS A 15 -9.51 27.48 -21.85
C LYS A 15 -8.10 27.25 -21.35
N GLU A 16 -7.32 28.32 -21.30
CA GLU A 16 -5.98 28.30 -20.73
C GLU A 16 -6.05 27.91 -19.25
N GLY A 17 -5.14 27.04 -18.81
CA GLY A 17 -5.09 26.52 -17.44
C GLY A 17 -6.12 25.45 -17.12
N GLU A 18 -7.03 25.09 -18.04
CA GLU A 18 -8.02 24.03 -17.81
C GLU A 18 -7.47 22.64 -18.19
N GLN A 19 -7.86 21.63 -17.41
CA GLN A 19 -7.46 20.24 -17.63
C GLN A 19 -8.42 19.53 -18.59
N TYR A 20 -7.87 18.84 -19.57
CA TYR A 20 -8.64 18.06 -20.54
C TYR A 20 -8.13 16.63 -20.63
N PHE A 21 -9.02 15.71 -20.98
CA PHE A 21 -8.69 14.35 -21.38
C PHE A 21 -8.22 14.37 -22.83
N LEU A 22 -6.98 13.94 -23.04
CA LEU A 22 -6.32 13.88 -24.34
C LEU A 22 -6.26 12.43 -24.82
N PHE A 23 -6.78 12.20 -26.02
CA PHE A 23 -6.69 10.94 -26.76
C PHE A 23 -5.80 11.14 -27.98
N GLU A 24 -4.96 10.16 -28.29
CA GLU A 24 -4.06 10.25 -29.43
C GLU A 24 -4.82 10.30 -30.75
N HIS A 25 -4.50 11.28 -31.59
CA HIS A 25 -5.04 11.38 -32.94
C HIS A 25 -3.90 11.64 -33.93
N GLY A 26 -3.26 10.55 -34.35
CA GLY A 26 -2.12 10.60 -35.23
C GLY A 26 -0.86 11.19 -34.57
N PRO A 27 0.16 11.53 -35.37
CA PRO A 27 1.47 11.92 -34.84
C PRO A 27 1.53 13.34 -34.26
N VAL A 28 0.63 14.24 -34.68
CA VAL A 28 0.74 15.70 -34.41
C VAL A 28 -0.44 16.27 -33.64
N HIS A 29 -1.53 15.50 -33.46
CA HIS A 29 -2.75 16.00 -32.83
C HIS A 29 -3.21 15.12 -31.66
N TYR A 30 -3.93 15.76 -30.73
CA TYR A 30 -4.73 15.12 -29.70
C TYR A 30 -6.19 15.48 -29.88
N TYR A 31 -7.07 14.51 -29.66
CA TYR A 31 -8.47 14.81 -29.37
C TYR A 31 -8.60 15.26 -27.93
N ALA A 32 -9.08 16.49 -27.72
CA ALA A 32 -9.38 17.00 -26.40
C ALA A 32 -10.85 16.74 -26.06
N SER A 33 -11.09 16.25 -24.84
CA SER A 33 -12.40 15.97 -24.28
C SER A 33 -12.46 16.46 -22.84
N ARG A 34 -13.63 16.95 -22.41
CA ARG A 34 -13.88 17.26 -20.99
C ARG A 34 -14.20 16.01 -20.17
N PHE A 35 -14.56 14.93 -20.85
CA PHE A 35 -14.97 13.67 -20.25
C PHE A 35 -14.01 12.55 -20.62
N GLU A 36 -13.86 11.56 -19.75
CA GLU A 36 -13.05 10.35 -19.98
C GLU A 36 -13.75 9.35 -20.93
N ARG A 37 -14.26 9.82 -22.07
CA ARG A 37 -14.87 8.97 -23.10
C ARG A 37 -14.41 9.43 -24.47
N LYS A 38 -13.91 8.48 -25.27
CA LYS A 38 -13.37 8.75 -26.61
C LYS A 38 -14.37 9.44 -27.54
N GLY A 39 -15.67 9.17 -27.37
CA GLY A 39 -16.75 9.75 -28.18
C GLY A 39 -17.21 11.15 -27.79
N ALA A 40 -16.67 11.78 -26.74
CA ALA A 40 -17.06 13.13 -26.32
C ALA A 40 -15.94 14.17 -26.46
N HIS A 41 -15.00 13.89 -27.37
CA HIS A 41 -14.07 14.91 -27.81
C HIS A 41 -14.84 16.05 -28.51
N PHE A 42 -14.41 17.28 -28.28
CA PHE A 42 -15.02 18.46 -28.89
C PHE A 42 -14.16 19.03 -30.04
N GLY A 43 -12.99 18.44 -30.28
CA GLY A 43 -12.11 18.82 -31.38
C GLY A 43 -10.76 18.11 -31.35
N ALA A 44 -10.05 18.18 -32.47
CA ALA A 44 -8.65 17.80 -32.59
C ALA A 44 -7.78 19.06 -32.50
N PHE A 45 -6.73 19.00 -31.69
CA PHE A 45 -5.85 20.11 -31.40
C PHE A 45 -4.39 19.67 -31.45
N GLU A 46 -3.49 20.59 -31.74
CA GLU A 46 -2.06 20.26 -31.82
C GLU A 46 -1.48 19.88 -30.46
N ARG A 47 -0.54 18.92 -30.45
CA ARG A 47 0.14 18.49 -29.22
C ARG A 47 0.85 19.62 -28.47
N LYS A 48 1.32 20.65 -29.19
CA LYS A 48 2.07 21.79 -28.63
C LYS A 48 1.24 22.72 -27.75
N LEU A 49 -0.09 22.67 -27.87
CA LEU A 49 -1.01 23.52 -27.10
C LEU A 49 -1.25 22.99 -25.67
N PHE A 50 -0.87 21.74 -25.42
CA PHE A 50 -1.10 21.08 -24.13
C PHE A 50 0.20 20.71 -23.47
N ASP A 51 0.27 20.97 -22.17
CA ASP A 51 1.23 20.30 -21.31
C ASP A 51 0.63 18.95 -20.92
N VAL A 52 1.03 17.91 -21.65
CA VAL A 52 0.57 16.55 -21.37
C VAL A 52 1.32 16.04 -20.16
N PHE A 53 0.79 16.34 -18.98
CA PHE A 53 1.11 15.51 -17.83
C PHE A 53 0.37 14.19 -18.03
N ILE A 54 1.13 13.14 -18.33
CA ILE A 54 0.64 11.81 -18.05
C ILE A 54 0.41 11.83 -16.55
N GLU A 55 -0.85 11.99 -16.14
CA GLU A 55 -1.32 11.53 -14.85
C GLU A 55 -1.00 10.04 -14.90
N ARG A 56 0.25 9.72 -14.55
CA ARG A 56 0.63 8.38 -14.22
C ARG A 56 -0.28 8.15 -13.04
N SER A 57 -1.35 7.40 -13.26
CA SER A 57 -1.78 6.37 -12.35
C SER A 57 -0.64 5.37 -12.08
N ALA A 58 0.62 5.83 -11.97
CA ALA A 58 1.45 5.41 -10.88
C ALA A 58 0.70 5.90 -9.64
N SER A 59 -0.26 5.09 -9.18
CA SER A 59 -0.39 4.86 -7.75
C SER A 59 1.04 4.91 -7.23
N LYS A 60 1.38 5.92 -6.42
CA LYS A 60 2.71 6.09 -5.80
C LYS A 60 2.94 4.99 -4.76
N TRP A 61 2.41 3.81 -5.05
CA TRP A 61 2.44 2.66 -4.20
C TRP A 61 3.69 1.89 -4.59
N PRO A 62 4.56 1.58 -3.61
CA PRO A 62 5.76 0.82 -3.91
C PRO A 62 5.38 -0.49 -4.61
N PRO A 63 6.17 -0.93 -5.61
CA PRO A 63 5.93 -2.21 -6.26
C PRO A 63 5.88 -3.32 -5.21
N GLU A 64 5.03 -4.32 -5.44
CA GLU A 64 4.88 -5.43 -4.52
C GLU A 64 6.22 -6.17 -4.40
N PRO A 65 6.69 -6.45 -3.16
CA PRO A 65 7.91 -7.22 -2.96
C PRO A 65 7.81 -8.58 -3.68
N PRO A 66 8.94 -9.11 -4.19
CA PRO A 66 8.95 -10.40 -4.86
C PRO A 66 8.47 -11.51 -3.91
N CYS A 67 7.74 -12.50 -4.43
CA CYS A 67 7.31 -13.66 -3.65
C CYS A 67 8.51 -14.48 -3.16
N ILE A 68 9.00 -14.18 -1.96
CA ILE A 68 10.05 -14.96 -1.31
C ILE A 68 9.41 -16.24 -0.76
N LYS A 69 9.93 -17.40 -1.18
CA LYS A 69 9.57 -18.67 -0.56
C LYS A 69 10.38 -18.82 0.72
N VAL A 70 9.78 -18.48 1.85
CA VAL A 70 10.41 -18.71 3.16
C VAL A 70 10.01 -20.11 3.64
N SER A 71 11.00 -20.98 3.87
CA SER A 71 10.81 -22.33 4.42
C SER A 71 10.75 -22.28 5.95
N LEU A 72 9.66 -21.73 6.48
CA LEU A 72 9.41 -21.64 7.92
C LEU A 72 8.40 -22.73 8.35
N ASP A 73 8.47 -23.15 9.61
CA ASP A 73 7.58 -24.18 10.15
C ASP A 73 6.14 -23.69 10.29
N ASN A 74 5.19 -24.34 9.62
CA ASN A 74 3.75 -24.02 9.68
C ASN A 74 3.10 -24.28 11.06
N SER A 75 3.81 -24.98 11.94
CA SER A 75 3.35 -25.31 13.31
C SER A 75 3.69 -24.21 14.32
N LYS A 76 4.62 -23.30 13.99
CA LYS A 76 5.11 -22.26 14.88
C LYS A 76 4.47 -20.90 14.59
N VAL A 77 4.52 -20.03 15.59
CA VAL A 77 4.08 -18.64 15.50
C VAL A 77 5.31 -17.78 15.34
N TYR A 78 5.25 -16.83 14.42
CA TYR A 78 6.34 -15.90 14.22
C TYR A 78 5.82 -14.49 14.47
N LYS A 79 6.67 -13.65 15.03
CA LYS A 79 6.47 -12.21 15.06
C LYS A 79 7.10 -11.65 13.79
N ALA A 80 6.36 -10.89 13.01
CA ALA A 80 6.86 -10.30 11.78
C ALA A 80 6.26 -8.91 11.56
N ASP A 81 7.04 -8.05 10.91
CA ASP A 81 6.66 -6.68 10.62
C ASP A 81 5.97 -6.62 9.26
N LEU A 82 4.74 -6.09 9.22
CA LEU A 82 4.06 -5.83 7.96
C LEU A 82 4.70 -4.60 7.32
N VAL A 83 5.56 -4.82 6.33
CA VAL A 83 6.32 -3.76 5.65
C VAL A 83 5.62 -3.28 4.39
N TRP A 84 4.80 -4.13 3.77
CA TRP A 84 4.06 -3.80 2.57
C TRP A 84 2.61 -4.25 2.65
N ARG A 85 1.71 -3.48 2.04
CA ARG A 85 0.29 -3.81 1.89
C ARG A 85 -0.20 -3.25 0.58
N LYS A 86 -1.21 -3.83 -0.06
CA LYS A 86 -1.82 -3.24 -1.27
C LYS A 86 -2.60 -1.96 -0.92
N GLU A 87 -2.73 -1.04 -1.86
CA GLU A 87 -3.48 0.23 -1.69
C GLU A 87 -4.92 0.01 -1.18
N ALA A 88 -5.56 -1.10 -1.57
CA ALA A 88 -6.89 -1.50 -1.11
C ALA A 88 -6.99 -1.81 0.41
N TYR A 89 -5.86 -1.98 1.11
CA TYR A 89 -5.80 -2.28 2.54
C TYR A 89 -5.23 -1.12 3.36
N LYS A 90 -5.46 0.12 2.93
CA LYS A 90 -4.91 1.33 3.56
C LYS A 90 -5.27 1.48 5.05
N ASP A 91 -6.40 0.90 5.46
CA ASP A 91 -6.92 0.93 6.83
C ASP A 91 -6.16 0.02 7.82
N LYS A 92 -5.29 -0.89 7.34
CA LYS A 92 -4.54 -1.83 8.20
C LYS A 92 -3.16 -1.27 8.52
N PRO A 93 -2.88 -0.79 9.76
CA PRO A 93 -1.60 -0.14 10.07
C PRO A 93 -0.40 -1.04 9.74
N LEU A 94 0.70 -0.43 9.28
CA LEU A 94 1.98 -1.13 9.15
C LEU A 94 2.58 -1.21 10.54
N GLY A 95 3.07 -2.39 10.92
CA GLY A 95 3.55 -2.62 12.27
C GLY A 95 3.79 -4.10 12.53
N VAL A 96 4.04 -4.41 13.80
CA VAL A 96 4.42 -5.76 14.20
C VAL A 96 3.19 -6.61 14.46
N TYR A 97 3.15 -7.79 13.86
CA TYR A 97 2.05 -8.74 13.99
C TYR A 97 2.54 -10.15 14.30
N TYR A 98 1.66 -10.93 14.93
CA TYR A 98 1.88 -12.35 15.12
C TYR A 98 1.31 -13.10 13.93
N ILE A 99 2.14 -13.84 13.23
CA ILE A 99 1.77 -14.55 12.01
C ILE A 99 1.87 -16.07 12.19
N ARG A 100 0.96 -16.77 11.52
CA ARG A 100 0.98 -18.22 11.36
C ARG A 100 0.95 -18.56 9.89
N LEU A 101 1.90 -19.37 9.46
CA LEU A 101 2.10 -19.69 8.05
C LEU A 101 1.08 -20.73 7.57
N VAL A 102 0.57 -20.50 6.36
CA VAL A 102 -0.34 -21.38 5.62
C VAL A 102 0.15 -21.44 4.17
N LYS A 103 1.18 -22.26 3.93
CA LYS A 103 1.80 -22.50 2.61
C LYS A 103 2.31 -21.22 1.94
N THR A 104 1.48 -20.55 1.14
CA THR A 104 1.80 -19.33 0.38
C THR A 104 1.25 -18.06 1.03
N HIS A 105 0.40 -18.20 2.04
CA HIS A 105 -0.21 -17.09 2.78
C HIS A 105 0.06 -17.26 4.28
N CYS A 106 -0.12 -16.21 5.06
CA CYS A 106 -0.05 -16.24 6.51
C CYS A 106 -1.28 -15.56 7.12
N TRP A 107 -1.81 -16.17 8.18
CA TRP A 107 -2.76 -15.53 9.06
C TRP A 107 -2.02 -14.63 10.01
N PHE A 108 -2.41 -13.36 10.09
CA PHE A 108 -1.84 -12.44 11.07
C PHE A 108 -2.86 -12.11 12.16
N TYR A 109 -2.34 -11.86 13.36
CA TYR A 109 -3.09 -11.58 14.58
C TYR A 109 -2.51 -10.34 15.25
N PHE A 110 -3.40 -9.54 15.84
CA PHE A 110 -3.00 -8.35 16.61
C PHE A 110 -2.48 -8.70 18.01
N ASP A 111 -2.89 -9.84 18.56
CA ASP A 111 -2.58 -10.26 19.92
C ASP A 111 -1.75 -11.56 19.92
N SER A 112 -0.79 -11.66 20.85
CA SER A 112 -0.01 -12.89 21.12
C SER A 112 -0.91 -14.10 21.41
N GLN A 113 -2.08 -13.84 22.02
CA GLN A 113 -3.07 -14.87 22.37
C GLN A 113 -4.00 -15.28 21.21
N MET A 114 -3.77 -14.81 19.97
CA MET A 114 -4.54 -15.16 18.76
C MET A 114 -6.06 -14.87 18.81
N LYS A 115 -6.53 -14.04 19.74
CA LYS A 115 -7.98 -13.76 19.89
C LYS A 115 -8.54 -12.82 18.83
N LYS A 116 -7.69 -11.99 18.22
CA LYS A 116 -8.08 -11.00 17.20
C LYS A 116 -7.42 -11.32 15.87
N PRO A 117 -8.05 -12.13 15.00
CA PRO A 117 -7.55 -12.36 13.66
C PRO A 117 -7.61 -11.06 12.86
N GLY A 118 -6.50 -10.70 12.24
CA GLY A 118 -6.41 -9.50 11.40
C GLY A 118 -6.72 -9.75 9.94
N GLY A 119 -6.54 -10.99 9.47
CA GLY A 119 -6.80 -11.44 8.11
C GLY A 119 -5.76 -12.45 7.62
N CYS A 120 -5.81 -12.74 6.33
CA CYS A 120 -4.88 -13.61 5.62
C CYS A 120 -4.14 -12.77 4.59
N PHE A 121 -2.82 -12.65 4.73
CA PHE A 121 -1.96 -11.88 3.82
C PHE A 121 -0.83 -12.75 3.26
N PRO A 122 -0.25 -12.39 2.10
CA PRO A 122 0.92 -13.08 1.57
C PRO A 122 2.14 -12.94 2.49
N ILE A 123 2.97 -13.99 2.56
CA ILE A 123 4.14 -14.03 3.45
C ILE A 123 5.16 -12.96 3.08
N HIS A 124 5.35 -12.69 1.78
CA HIS A 124 6.31 -11.71 1.29
C HIS A 124 5.95 -10.25 1.60
N TRP A 125 4.77 -9.99 2.19
CA TRP A 125 4.42 -8.67 2.71
C TRP A 125 5.02 -8.38 4.08
N PHE A 126 5.50 -9.43 4.75
CA PHE A 126 6.10 -9.37 6.07
C PHE A 126 7.61 -9.51 5.96
N ASP A 127 8.32 -8.83 6.87
CA ASP A 127 9.77 -8.89 7.04
C ASP A 127 10.13 -9.09 8.52
N GLY A 128 11.38 -9.43 8.80
CA GLY A 128 11.86 -9.55 10.19
C GLY A 128 11.21 -10.70 10.97
N PHE A 129 11.04 -11.86 10.33
CA PHE A 129 10.50 -13.07 10.97
C PHE A 129 11.32 -13.45 12.21
N GLN A 130 10.72 -13.31 13.39
CA GLN A 130 11.25 -13.76 14.67
C GLN A 130 10.40 -14.91 15.18
N GLU A 131 11.01 -16.03 15.53
CA GLU A 131 10.30 -17.13 16.20
C GLU A 131 9.73 -16.61 17.53
N HIS A 132 8.41 -16.70 17.69
CA HIS A 132 7.73 -16.39 18.94
C HIS A 132 7.39 -17.70 19.62
N ASP A 133 8.32 -18.18 20.45
CA ASP A 133 8.05 -19.33 21.32
C ASP A 133 7.16 -18.87 22.49
N SER A 134 5.93 -19.37 22.51
CA SER A 134 4.98 -19.16 23.61
C SER A 134 5.51 -19.70 24.95
N GLU A 135 6.50 -20.59 24.93
CA GLU A 135 7.12 -21.15 26.14
C GLU A 135 7.96 -20.11 26.91
N MET A 136 8.47 -19.06 26.26
CA MET A 136 9.27 -18.02 26.94
C MET A 136 8.44 -17.00 27.72
N GLN A 137 7.12 -16.93 27.54
CA GLN A 137 6.27 -15.98 28.27
C GLN A 137 5.88 -16.46 29.68
N GLN A 138 6.08 -17.75 30.01
CA GLN A 138 5.83 -18.23 31.38
C GLN A 138 6.95 -17.81 32.34
N GLU A 139 8.18 -17.62 31.85
CA GLU A 139 9.35 -17.36 32.72
C GLU A 139 9.50 -15.87 33.13
N ILE A 140 8.92 -14.93 32.38
CA ILE A 140 9.00 -13.48 32.70
C ILE A 140 7.87 -13.02 33.64
N LEU A 141 6.77 -13.78 33.74
CA LEU A 141 5.66 -13.46 34.63
C LEU A 141 5.84 -13.99 36.07
N GLU A 142 6.85 -14.81 36.32
CA GLU A 142 7.21 -15.33 37.65
C GLU A 142 8.40 -14.59 38.31
N LEU A 143 8.58 -13.30 38.04
CA LEU A 143 9.24 -12.46 39.06
C LEU A 143 8.16 -12.06 40.07
N PRO A 144 8.12 -12.66 41.28
CA PRO A 144 7.16 -12.29 42.29
C PRO A 144 7.31 -10.80 42.58
N LYS A 145 6.17 -10.11 42.53
CA LYS A 145 6.00 -8.67 42.75
C LYS A 145 6.29 -8.23 44.21
N ASN A 146 7.18 -8.94 44.92
CA ASN A 146 7.22 -8.98 46.38
C ASN A 146 8.58 -8.57 47.01
N GLU A 147 9.40 -7.79 46.31
CA GLU A 147 10.68 -7.27 46.87
C GLU A 147 10.80 -5.74 46.87
N TRP A 148 9.70 -4.99 46.81
CA TRP A 148 9.75 -3.51 46.90
C TRP A 148 9.11 -2.90 48.15
N GLU A 149 8.41 -3.68 48.99
CA GLU A 149 7.82 -3.17 50.25
C GLU A 149 8.76 -3.28 51.47
N GLN A 150 9.93 -3.91 51.34
CA GLN A 150 10.79 -4.25 52.50
C GLN A 150 12.06 -3.38 52.66
N MET A 151 12.09 -2.16 52.10
CA MET A 151 13.19 -1.20 52.29
C MET A 151 12.75 0.21 52.74
N GLN A 152 11.53 0.37 53.27
CA GLN A 152 11.09 1.63 53.91
C GLN A 152 10.95 1.55 55.44
N LEU A 153 11.40 0.45 56.07
CA LEU A 153 11.39 0.30 57.52
C LEU A 153 12.81 0.04 58.03
N PHE A 154 13.68 1.03 57.95
CA PHE A 154 14.80 1.23 58.89
C PHE A 154 15.16 2.71 58.95
#